data_AF-A0A7X8Y7G0-F1
#
_entry.id   AF-A0A7X8Y7G0-F1
#
_cell.length_a   1.000
_cell.length_b   1.000
_cell.length_c   1.000
_cell.angle_alpha   90.00
_cell.angle_beta   90.00
_cell.angle_gamma   90.00
#
_symmetry.space_group_name_H-M   'P 1'
#
loop_
_entity.id
_entity.type
_entity.pdbx_description
1 polymer ?
#
loop_
_entity_poly.entity_id
_entity_poly.type
_entity_poly.pdbx_seq_one_letter_code
_entity_poly.pdbx_strand_id
1 'polypeptide(L)' 'MPIRLRKLIGTILIVVLVLLYALLANTIAVVTLADAPSWAQFLYFLLTGLLWVLPAMLIIKWMAGPKAK' A
#
# COMPACT_ATOMS: atom_id res chain seq x y z
N MET A 1 3.44 -24.58 -3.71
CA MET A 1 3.29 -24.16 -2.29
C MET A 1 1.88 -24.47 -1.82
N PRO A 2 1.68 -25.04 -0.63
CA PRO A 2 0.34 -25.26 -0.08
C PRO A 2 -0.40 -23.92 0.03
N ILE A 3 -1.67 -23.90 -0.41
CA ILE A 3 -2.50 -22.68 -0.54
C ILE A 3 -2.59 -21.88 0.77
N ARG A 4 -2.50 -22.59 1.91
CA ARG A 4 -2.55 -22.01 3.27
C ARG A 4 -1.32 -21.15 3.60
N LEU A 5 -0.14 -21.58 3.16
CA LEU A 5 1.12 -20.85 3.38
C LEU A 5 1.19 -19.59 2.50
N ARG A 6 0.68 -19.67 1.27
CA ARG A 6 0.58 -18.52 0.35
C ARG A 6 -0.33 -17.42 0.93
N LYS A 7 -1.43 -17.80 1.58
CA LYS A 7 -2.31 -16.86 2.26
C LYS A 7 -1.62 -16.19 3.46
N LEU A 8 -0.91 -16.96 4.29
CA LEU A 8 -0.18 -16.42 5.45
C LEU A 8 0.89 -15.40 5.02
N ILE A 9 1.72 -15.77 4.03
CA ILE A 9 2.78 -14.89 3.50
C ILE A 9 2.17 -13.63 2.88
N GLY A 10 1.08 -13.76 2.15
CA GLY A 10 0.41 -12.63 1.55
C GLY A 10 -0.19 -11.65 2.56
N THR A 11 -0.78 -12.15 3.66
CA THR A 11 -1.24 -11.29 4.75
C THR A 11 -0.08 -10.51 5.38
N ILE A 12 1.04 -11.18 5.66
CA ILE A 12 2.24 -10.52 6.20
C ILE A 12 2.78 -9.48 5.21
N LEU A 13 2.84 -9.80 3.92
CA LEU A 13 3.27 -8.88 2.86
C LEU A 13 2.39 -7.63 2.81
N ILE A 14 1.07 -7.76 2.93
CA ILE A 14 0.16 -6.60 2.97
C ILE A 14 0.45 -5.73 4.20
N VAL A 15 0.63 -6.33 5.38
CA VAL A 15 0.91 -5.59 6.61
C VAL A 15 2.25 -4.84 6.50
N VAL A 16 3.30 -5.52 6.05
CA VAL A 16 4.62 -4.90 5.83
C VAL A 16 4.53 -3.79 4.79
N LEU A 17 3.80 -4.00 3.70
CA LEU A 17 3.60 -3.00 2.67
C LEU A 17 2.91 -1.76 3.23
N VAL A 18 1.84 -1.94 4.01
CA VAL A 18 1.11 -0.83 4.65
C VAL A 18 2.02 -0.07 5.60
N LEU A 19 2.82 -0.76 6.43
CA LEU A 19 3.76 -0.11 7.35
C LEU A 19 4.82 0.71 6.62
N LEU A 20 5.48 0.12 5.62
CA LEU A 20 6.50 0.81 4.83
C LEU A 20 5.91 2.00 4.06
N TYR A 21 4.72 1.82 3.51
CA TYR A 21 4.06 2.86 2.73
C TYR A 21 3.58 4.02 3.60
N ALA A 22 3.00 3.74 4.77
CA ALA A 22 2.59 4.76 5.72
C ALA A 22 3.78 5.55 6.24
N LEU A 23 4.90 4.86 6.54
CA LEU A 23 6.16 5.52 6.93
C LEU A 23 6.65 6.44 5.82
N LEU A 24 6.77 5.94 4.58
CA LEU A 24 7.19 6.73 3.41
C LEU A 24 6.29 7.94 3.15
N ALA A 25 4.98 7.74 3.13
CA ALA A 25 4.01 8.81 2.92
C ALA A 25 4.12 9.88 4.01
N ASN A 26 4.31 9.47 5.27
CA ASN A 26 4.50 10.39 6.38
C ASN A 26 5.84 11.13 6.30
N THR A 27 6.97 10.46 6.01
CA THR A 27 8.25 11.17 5.85
C THR A 27 8.22 12.14 4.68
N ILE A 28 7.65 11.75 3.54
CA ILE A 28 7.56 12.66 2.39
C ILE A 28 6.64 13.83 2.74
N ALA A 29 5.48 13.60 3.37
CA ALA A 29 4.60 14.69 3.81
C ALA A 29 5.30 15.64 4.80
N VAL A 30 6.07 15.12 5.75
CA VAL A 30 6.78 15.97 6.73
C VAL A 30 7.91 16.75 6.06
N VAL A 31 8.65 16.16 5.12
CA VAL A 31 9.83 16.80 4.49
C VAL A 31 9.45 17.77 3.38
N THR A 32 8.43 17.45 2.57
CA THR A 32 8.09 18.24 1.38
C THR A 32 6.88 19.15 1.57
N LEU A 33 6.03 18.84 2.54
CA LEU A 33 4.74 19.50 2.74
C LEU A 33 4.71 20.37 4.00
N ALA A 34 5.81 20.49 4.74
CA ALA A 34 5.93 21.39 5.90
C ALA A 34 5.66 22.86 5.52
N ASP A 35 6.14 23.30 4.35
CA ASP A 35 5.96 24.67 3.85
C ASP A 35 4.93 24.76 2.70
N ALA A 36 4.27 23.65 2.35
CA ALA A 36 3.35 23.60 1.22
C ALA A 36 1.93 24.05 1.60
N PRO A 37 1.17 24.65 0.67
CA PRO A 37 -0.20 25.05 0.91
C PRO A 37 -1.12 23.84 1.18
N SER A 38 -2.14 24.04 2.01
CA SER A 38 -3.05 22.98 2.51
C SER A 38 -3.79 22.20 1.41
N TRP A 39 -4.03 22.79 0.24
CA TRP A 39 -4.60 22.06 -0.91
C TRP A 39 -3.63 21.04 -1.51
N ALA A 40 -2.32 21.32 -1.47
CA ALA A 40 -1.30 20.39 -1.94
C ALA A 40 -1.13 19.22 -0.97
N GLN A 41 -1.28 19.47 0.34
CA GLN A 41 -1.38 18.42 1.35
C GLN A 41 -2.54 17.47 1.08
N PHE A 42 -3.72 18.02 0.80
CA PHE A 42 -4.89 17.21 0.45
C PHE A 42 -4.67 16.36 -0.80
N LEU A 43 -4.16 16.96 -1.89
CA LEU A 43 -3.87 16.22 -3.13
C LEU A 43 -2.82 15.12 -2.92
N TYR A 44 -1.78 15.41 -2.14
CA TYR A 44 -0.75 14.44 -1.81
C TYR A 44 -1.33 13.24 -1.07
N PHE A 45 -2.08 13.46 0.03
CA PHE A 45 -2.69 12.36 0.77
C PHE A 45 -3.71 11.59 -0.09
N LEU A 46 -4.46 12.27 -0.96
CA LEU A 46 -5.40 11.63 -1.89
C LEU A 46 -4.66 10.73 -2.89
N LEU A 47 -3.63 11.23 -3.56
CA LEU A 47 -2.88 10.50 -4.58
C LEU A 47 -2.07 9.36 -3.96
N THR A 48 -1.39 9.61 -2.84
CA THR A 48 -0.61 8.60 -2.11
C THR A 48 -1.56 7.51 -1.55
N GLY A 49 -2.71 7.93 -1.03
CA GLY A 49 -3.83 7.07 -0.64
C GLY A 49 -4.56 6.38 -1.80
N LEU A 50 -4.31 6.72 -3.06
CA LEU A 50 -4.82 5.98 -4.22
C LEU A 50 -3.74 5.06 -4.80
N LEU A 51 -2.49 5.52 -4.81
CA LEU A 51 -1.35 4.81 -5.37
C LEU A 51 -1.07 3.49 -4.63
N TRP A 52 -1.30 3.42 -3.31
CA TRP A 52 -1.12 2.18 -2.53
C TRP A 52 -2.11 1.06 -2.90
N VAL A 53 -3.25 1.39 -3.52
CA VAL A 53 -4.25 0.40 -3.93
C VAL A 53 -3.68 -0.53 -5.00
N LEU A 54 -2.85 -0.01 -5.90
CA LEU A 54 -2.21 -0.80 -6.96
C LEU A 54 -1.35 -1.96 -6.40
N PRO A 55 -0.35 -1.72 -5.52
CA PRO A 55 0.42 -2.78 -4.92
C PRO A 55 -0.42 -3.72 -4.06
N ALA A 56 -1.37 -3.20 -3.28
CA ALA A 56 -2.27 -4.04 -2.48
C ALA A 56 -3.07 -5.01 -3.38
N MET A 57 -3.61 -4.51 -4.50
CA MET A 57 -4.35 -5.31 -5.48
C MET A 57 -3.46 -6.38 -6.13
N LEU A 58 -2.19 -6.08 -6.39
CA LEU A 58 -1.21 -7.00 -6.96
C LEU A 58 -0.91 -8.16 -6.00
N ILE A 59 -0.74 -7.86 -4.70
CA ILE A 59 -0.54 -8.89 -3.66
C ILE A 59 -1.80 -9.72 -3.47
N ILE A 60 -2.98 -9.11 -3.44
CA ILE A 60 -4.26 -9.82 -3.29
C ILE A 60 -4.51 -10.74 -4.49
N LYS A 61 -4.27 -10.27 -5.73
CA LYS A 61 -4.37 -11.09 -6.95
C LYS A 61 -3.42 -12.28 -6.90
N TRP A 62 -2.19 -12.06 -6.40
CA TRP A 62 -1.23 -13.14 -6.21
C TRP A 62 -1.66 -14.12 -5.10
N MET A 63 -2.22 -13.64 -4.00
CA MET A 63 -2.78 -14.46 -2.91
C MET A 63 -3.97 -15.31 -3.35
N ALA A 64 -4.89 -14.71 -4.10
CA ALA A 64 -6.11 -15.36 -4.56
C ALA A 64 -5.81 -16.57 -5.46
N GLY A 65 -4.65 -16.56 -6.13
CA GLY A 65 -4.28 -17.61 -7.08
C GLY A 65 -5.21 -17.66 -8.30
N PRO A 66 -4.99 -18.57 -9.25
CA PRO A 66 -5.93 -18.77 -10.36
C PRO A 66 -7.29 -19.14 -9.77
N LYS A 67 -8.36 -18.43 -10.14
CA LYS A 67 -9.72 -18.92 -9.87
C LYS A 67 -9.82 -20.29 -10.53
N ALA A 68 -9.99 -21.35 -9.73
CA ALA A 68 -10.50 -22.59 -10.28
C ALA A 68 -11.85 -22.23 -10.93
N LYS A 69 -11.96 -22.51 -12.24
CA LYS A 69 -13.18 -22.26 -13.03
C LYS A 69 -14.37 -22.96 -12.41
#